data_AF-A0A8T4CMN2-F1
#
_entry.id   AF-A0A8T4CMN2-F1
#
_cell.length_a   1.000
_cell.length_b   1.000
_cell.length_c   1.000
_cell.angle_alpha   90.00
_cell.angle_beta   90.00
_cell.angle_gamma   90.00
#
_symmetry.space_group_name_H-M   'P 1'
#
loop_
_entity.id
_entity.type
_entity.pdbx_description
1 polymer ?
#
loop_
_entity_poly.entity_id
_entity_poly.type
_entity_poly.pdbx_seq_one_letter_code
_entity_poly.pdbx_strand_id
1 'polypeptide(L)'
;MLTWEQIQTLYKQGISFGSHTCTHPRLSRLSQDQSWHELIASKECLETRLNKEIPLIGYPHGDFNSAVQRMAMAAGYKAACGWSWEERAF
;
A
#
# COMPACT_ATOMS: atom_id res chain seq x y z
N MET A 1 -9.80 -5.03 11.02
CA MET A 1 -8.74 -5.90 10.46
C MET A 1 -9.32 -7.28 10.20
N LEU A 2 -8.82 -7.98 9.18
CA LEU A 2 -9.14 -9.38 8.90
C LEU A 2 -8.05 -10.28 9.50
N THR A 3 -8.40 -11.51 9.88
CA THR A 3 -7.40 -12.52 10.27
C THR A 3 -6.76 -13.16 9.04
N TRP A 4 -5.61 -13.81 9.20
CA TRP A 4 -4.96 -14.54 8.09
C TRP A 4 -5.82 -15.68 7.54
N GLU A 5 -6.57 -16.37 8.39
CA GLU A 5 -7.50 -17.43 7.97
C GLU A 5 -8.63 -16.86 7.09
N GLN A 6 -9.20 -15.71 7.47
CA GLN A 6 -10.21 -15.02 6.67
C GLN A 6 -9.64 -14.56 5.33
N ILE A 7 -8.44 -13.96 5.34
CA ILE A 7 -7.76 -13.52 4.12
C ILE A 7 -7.52 -14.71 3.18
N GLN A 8 -6.99 -15.83 3.68
CA GLN A 8 -6.74 -17.02 2.86
C GLN A 8 -8.03 -17.64 2.31
N THR A 9 -9.11 -17.64 3.10
CA THR A 9 -10.42 -18.14 2.68
C THR A 9 -10.98 -17.29 1.54
N LEU A 10 -11.01 -15.97 1.71
CA LEU A 10 -11.50 -15.03 0.69
C LEU A 10 -10.61 -15.06 -0.57
N TYR A 11 -9.30 -15.20 -0.40
CA TYR A 11 -8.37 -15.32 -1.50
C TYR A 11 -8.65 -16.57 -2.36
N LYS A 12 -8.91 -17.72 -1.73
CA LYS A 12 -9.32 -18.95 -2.43
C LYS A 12 -10.66 -18.82 -3.15
N GLN A 13 -11.51 -17.89 -2.73
CA GLN A 13 -12.79 -17.55 -3.37
C GLN A 13 -12.65 -16.53 -4.51
N GLY A 14 -11.44 -16.08 -4.83
CA GLY A 14 -11.16 -15.16 -5.94
C GLY A 14 -11.11 -13.69 -5.55
N ILE A 15 -11.20 -13.35 -4.26
CA ILE A 15 -11.01 -11.97 -3.78
C ILE A 15 -9.52 -11.61 -3.81
N SER A 16 -9.19 -10.47 -4.39
CA SER A 16 -7.83 -9.95 -4.41
C SER A 16 -7.54 -9.05 -3.22
N PHE A 17 -6.29 -9.05 -2.76
CA PHE A 17 -5.82 -8.19 -1.67
C PHE A 17 -4.68 -7.29 -2.17
N GLY A 18 -4.76 -6.01 -1.84
CA GLY A 18 -3.70 -5.02 -2.05
C GLY A 18 -3.06 -4.61 -0.73
N SER A 19 -1.89 -3.98 -0.81
CA SER A 19 -1.20 -3.44 0.36
C SER A 19 -1.87 -2.16 0.88
N HIS A 20 -1.73 -1.91 2.19
CA HIS A 20 -2.22 -0.70 2.85
C HIS A 20 -1.30 -0.22 3.97
N THR A 21 0.02 -0.42 3.83
CA THR A 21 1.07 -0.19 4.86
C THR A 21 0.95 -1.11 6.08
N CYS A 22 1.92 -1.06 6.98
CA CYS A 22 1.96 -1.87 8.20
C CYS A 22 1.15 -1.21 9.33
N THR A 23 1.32 0.09 9.52
CA THR A 23 0.78 0.80 10.70
C THR A 23 -0.27 1.87 10.37
N HIS A 24 -0.66 1.98 9.09
CA HIS A 24 -1.60 3.00 8.59
C HIS A 24 -1.15 4.46 8.86
N PRO A 25 0.13 4.85 8.63
CA PRO A 25 0.56 6.22 8.84
C PRO A 25 0.24 7.12 7.65
N ARG A 26 0.17 8.44 7.89
CA ARG A 26 0.18 9.44 6.82
C ARG A 26 1.58 9.49 6.19
N LEU A 27 1.75 8.79 5.06
CA LEU A 27 3.06 8.58 4.43
C LEU A 27 3.75 9.89 4.05
N SER A 28 3.01 10.96 3.77
CA SER A 28 3.60 12.27 3.43
C SER A 28 4.29 12.97 4.61
N ARG A 29 4.03 12.50 5.85
CA ARG A 29 4.55 13.07 7.11
C ARG A 29 5.70 12.28 7.73
N LEU A 30 6.10 11.17 7.11
CA LEU A 30 7.19 10.33 7.60
C LEU A 30 8.53 10.73 6.97
N SER A 31 9.62 10.26 7.59
CA SER A 31 10.91 10.26 6.89
C SER A 31 10.89 9.27 5.71
N GLN A 32 11.81 9.45 4.76
CA GLN A 32 11.90 8.55 3.60
C GLN A 32 12.12 7.08 4.01
N ASP A 33 13.00 6.84 4.99
CA ASP A 33 13.27 5.48 5.48
C ASP A 33 12.05 4.84 6.13
N GLN A 34 11.27 5.62 6.89
CA GLN A 34 10.03 5.16 7.52
C GLN A 34 8.97 4.84 6.46
N SER A 35 8.76 5.73 5.48
CA SER A 35 7.85 5.47 4.35
C SER A 35 8.28 4.24 3.56
N TRP A 36 9.58 4.09 3.28
CA TRP A 36 10.12 2.95 2.55
C TRP A 36 9.85 1.63 3.29
N HIS A 37 10.12 1.59 4.60
CA HIS A 37 9.83 0.42 5.42
C HIS A 37 8.35 0.04 5.39
N GLU A 38 7.45 1.01 5.57
CA GLU A 38 6.00 0.80 5.53
C GLU A 38 5.53 0.25 4.17
N LEU A 39 6.12 0.71 3.07
CA LEU A 39 5.79 0.28 1.70
C LEU A 39 6.26 -1.16 1.42
N ILE A 40 7.51 -1.49 1.79
CA ILE A 40 8.13 -2.79 1.50
C ILE A 40 7.63 -3.87 2.44
N ALA A 41 7.66 -3.64 3.76
CA ALA A 41 7.32 -4.67 4.74
C ALA A 41 5.86 -5.13 4.62
N SER A 42 4.95 -4.21 4.30
CA SER A 42 3.54 -4.54 4.04
C SER A 42 3.35 -5.37 2.77
N LYS A 43 4.11 -5.07 1.71
CA LYS A 43 4.13 -5.84 0.46
C LYS A 43 4.64 -7.26 0.73
N GLU A 44 5.85 -7.39 1.27
CA GLU A 44 6.51 -8.67 1.51
C GLU A 44 5.70 -9.58 2.43
N CYS A 45 5.04 -9.00 3.45
CA CYS A 45 4.17 -9.74 4.35
C CYS A 45 3.03 -10.42 3.59
N LEU A 46 2.33 -9.68 2.72
CA LEU A 46 1.24 -10.21 1.91
C LEU A 46 1.76 -11.20 0.86
N GLU A 47 2.85 -10.86 0.16
CA GLU A 47 3.45 -11.71 -0.87
C GLU A 47 3.89 -13.06 -0.31
N THR A 48 4.50 -13.07 0.88
CA THR A 48 4.92 -14.29 1.57
C THR A 48 3.73 -15.15 2.00
N ARG A 49 2.67 -14.52 2.54
CA ARG A 49 1.50 -15.23 3.08
C ARG A 49 0.57 -15.77 1.99
N LEU A 50 0.49 -15.09 0.86
CA LEU A 50 -0.37 -15.44 -0.28
C LEU A 50 0.39 -16.15 -1.41
N ASN A 51 1.73 -16.18 -1.34
CA ASN A 51 2.63 -16.75 -2.35
C ASN A 51 2.37 -16.19 -3.77
N LYS A 52 2.19 -14.87 -3.86
CA LYS A 52 1.81 -14.13 -5.07
C LYS A 52 2.34 -12.70 -5.02
N GLU A 53 2.56 -12.11 -6.18
CA GLU A 53 2.89 -10.69 -6.31
C GLU A 53 1.73 -9.81 -5.79
N ILE A 54 2.07 -8.71 -5.10
CA ILE A 54 1.12 -7.68 -4.65
C ILE A 54 1.43 -6.38 -5.41
N PRO A 55 0.76 -6.15 -6.56
CA PRO A 55 1.08 -5.02 -7.43
C PRO A 55 0.36 -3.73 -7.06
N LEU A 56 -0.58 -3.76 -6.10
CA LEU A 56 -1.45 -2.63 -5.76
C LEU A 56 -1.23 -2.17 -4.32
N ILE A 57 -1.25 -0.85 -4.12
CA ILE A 57 -1.26 -0.23 -2.79
C ILE A 57 -2.36 0.83 -2.66
N GLY A 58 -3.09 0.83 -1.54
CA GLY A 58 -3.87 1.99 -1.10
C GLY A 58 -3.02 2.83 -0.14
N TYR A 59 -2.94 4.14 -0.32
CA TYR A 59 -2.27 5.00 0.65
C TYR A 59 -3.18 5.26 1.86
N PRO A 60 -2.70 5.08 3.10
CA PRO A 60 -3.49 5.41 4.29
C PRO A 60 -3.96 6.87 4.25
N HIS A 61 -5.22 7.08 4.62
CA HIS A 61 -5.89 8.39 4.53
C HIS A 61 -5.90 9.03 3.13
N GLY A 62 -5.56 8.27 2.07
CA GLY A 62 -5.35 8.81 0.74
C GLY A 62 -4.12 9.69 0.58
N ASP A 63 -3.27 9.79 1.61
CA ASP A 63 -2.22 10.79 1.74
C ASP A 63 -0.90 10.30 1.12
N PHE A 64 -0.36 11.09 0.19
CA PHE A 64 0.93 10.83 -0.44
C PHE A 64 1.56 12.14 -0.94
N ASN A 65 2.86 12.10 -1.21
CA ASN A 65 3.58 13.16 -1.91
C ASN A 65 4.43 12.56 -3.03
N SER A 66 5.16 13.39 -3.78
CA SER A 66 5.96 12.91 -4.92
C SER A 66 7.08 11.94 -4.50
N ALA A 67 7.63 12.07 -3.29
CA ALA A 67 8.62 11.14 -2.76
C ALA A 67 8.00 9.76 -2.49
N VAL A 68 6.82 9.72 -1.84
CA VAL A 68 6.08 8.49 -1.59
C VAL A 68 5.70 7.79 -2.89
N GLN A 69 5.26 8.52 -3.92
CA GLN A 69 4.96 7.92 -5.23
C GLN A 69 6.20 7.26 -5.88
N ARG A 70 7.35 7.94 -5.85
CA ARG A 70 8.61 7.37 -6.37
C ARG A 70 9.04 6.12 -5.59
N MET A 71 8.91 6.16 -4.27
CA MET A 71 9.20 5.01 -3.42
C MET A 71 8.24 3.84 -3.69
N ALA A 72 6.94 4.09 -3.86
CA ALA A 72 5.98 3.03 -4.19
C ALA A 72 6.31 2.36 -5.54
N MET A 73 6.70 3.16 -6.54
CA MET A 73 7.17 2.63 -7.83
C MET A 73 8.46 1.81 -7.69
N ALA A 74 9.44 2.30 -6.93
CA ALA A 74 10.70 1.59 -6.66
C ALA A 74 10.51 0.30 -5.83
N ALA A 75 9.49 0.26 -4.97
CA ALA A 75 9.04 -0.96 -4.26
C ALA A 75 8.34 -1.97 -5.19
N GLY A 76 8.17 -1.64 -6.47
CA GLY A 76 7.56 -2.50 -7.48
C GLY A 76 6.03 -2.54 -7.43
N TYR A 77 5.37 -1.55 -6.84
CA TYR A 77 3.92 -1.40 -7.04
C TYR A 77 3.65 -0.90 -8.46
N LYS A 78 2.65 -1.50 -9.12
CA LYS A 78 2.22 -1.17 -10.49
C LYS A 78 1.15 -0.07 -10.52
N ALA A 79 0.34 0.03 -9.47
CA ALA A 79 -0.63 1.11 -9.31
C ALA A 79 -0.88 1.40 -7.84
N ALA A 80 -1.33 2.63 -7.57
CA ALA A 80 -1.67 3.09 -6.23
C ALA A 80 -3.00 3.83 -6.21
N CYS A 81 -3.74 3.72 -5.11
CA CYS A 81 -4.97 4.46 -4.85
C CYS A 81 -4.76 5.47 -3.71
N GLY A 82 -5.06 6.73 -3.98
CA GLY A 82 -4.98 7.83 -3.02
C GLY A 82 -5.85 8.99 -3.48
N TRP A 83 -5.86 10.08 -2.72
CA TRP A 83 -6.65 11.26 -3.05
C TRP A 83 -5.71 12.44 -3.25
N SER A 84 -5.77 13.05 -4.43
CA SER A 84 -5.11 14.31 -4.72
C SER A 84 -6.18 15.34 -5.05
N TRP A 85 -6.06 16.53 -4.48
CA TRP A 85 -6.83 17.69 -4.89
C TRP A 85 -5.99 18.47 -5.89
N GLU A 86 -6.48 18.66 -7.11
CA GLU A 86 -6.03 19.81 -7.90
C GLU A 86 -6.75 21.04 -7.32
N GLU A 87 -5.99 22.05 -6.90
CA GLU A 87 -6.55 23.39 -6.72
C GLU A 87 -7.03 23.86 -8.09
N ARG A 88 -8.33 23.68 -8.37
CA ARG A 88 -9.00 24.48 -9.38
C ARG A 88 -9.07 25.89 -8.80
N ALA A 89 -8.08 26.71 -9.14
CA ALA A 89 -8.16 28.15 -8.95
C ALA A 89 -9.48 28.61 -9.61
N PHE A 90 -10.30 29.32 -8.83
CA PHE A 90 -11.53 29.95 -9.30
C PHE A 90 -11.23 31.03 -10.35
#